data_AF-A0A660W5G3-F1
#
_entry.id   AF-A0A660W5G3-F1
#
_cell.length_a   1.000
_cell.length_b   1.000
_cell.length_c   1.000
_cell.angle_alpha   90.00
_cell.angle_beta   90.00
_cell.angle_gamma   90.00
#
_symmetry.space_group_name_H-M   'P 1'
#
loop_
_entity.id
_entity.type
_entity.pdbx_description
1 polymer ?
#
loop_
_entity_poly.entity_id
_entity_poly.type
_entity_poly.pdbx_seq_one_letter_code
_entity_poly.pdbx_strand_id
1 'polypeptide(L)'
;YDYHIITIEDPIEFYHEHKKSLVSQREIGTDVPSFAEGLRRAFRQDPDVILVGEMRDLETTRAALTAAETGHLVFGTLHTSGAASTIVRVIDQFPPDEQDRIRIQLSVSLLAVVSQALIPTVDRKSRVAAFEIMYMTHAIANLIRENKTNRLNDEIFKGRSQGMISLDECLFSLYTSGKIAREDMLERAMNPQAILNKFTGENG
;
A
#
# COMPACT_ATOMS: atom_id res chain seq x y z
N TYR A 1 -12.48 -5.51 21.91
CA TYR A 1 -11.23 -5.93 21.24
C TYR A 1 -10.17 -5.10 21.89
N ASP A 2 -9.33 -5.79 22.65
CA ASP A 2 -8.29 -5.21 23.48
C ASP A 2 -6.99 -5.61 22.79
N TYR A 3 -6.57 -4.79 21.83
CA TYR A 3 -5.33 -5.04 21.08
C TYR A 3 -4.19 -4.20 21.63
N HIS A 4 -2.97 -4.73 21.53
CA HIS A 4 -1.75 -3.96 21.68
C HIS A 4 -1.22 -3.53 20.32
N ILE A 5 -1.29 -2.21 20.08
CA ILE A 5 -0.84 -1.57 18.85
C ILE A 5 0.50 -0.89 19.13
N ILE A 6 1.51 -1.20 18.33
CA ILE A 6 2.82 -0.54 18.40
C ILE A 6 3.07 0.20 17.10
N THR A 7 3.43 1.48 17.17
CA THR A 7 3.87 2.25 16.01
C THR A 7 5.35 2.59 16.13
N ILE A 8 6.04 2.60 14.99
CA ILE A 8 7.45 2.98 14.88
C ILE A 8 7.51 3.99 13.73
N GLU A 9 7.83 5.25 14.03
CA GLU A 9 7.61 6.42 13.16
C GLU A 9 8.84 7.36 13.16
N ASP A 10 9.00 8.17 12.12
CA ASP A 10 10.11 9.13 11.96
C ASP A 10 9.64 10.41 11.22
N PRO A 11 9.19 11.47 11.94
CA PRO A 11 8.79 11.50 13.35
C PRO A 11 7.36 10.96 13.56
N ILE A 12 6.84 11.00 14.79
CA ILE A 12 5.41 10.72 15.05
C ILE A 12 4.54 11.83 14.43
N GLU A 13 3.63 11.47 13.53
CA GLU A 13 2.77 12.45 12.83
C GLU A 13 1.45 12.72 13.58
N PHE A 14 0.87 11.67 14.18
CA PHE A 14 -0.42 11.74 14.86
C PHE A 14 -0.34 11.06 16.22
N TYR A 15 -0.80 11.74 17.27
CA TYR A 15 -0.91 11.14 18.59
C TYR A 15 -2.22 10.37 18.73
N HIS A 16 -2.10 9.10 19.09
CA HIS A 16 -3.22 8.18 19.29
C HIS A 16 -3.43 7.89 20.77
N GLU A 17 -4.47 8.49 21.34
CA GLU A 17 -4.90 8.18 22.72
C GLU A 17 -5.40 6.73 22.83
N HIS A 18 -5.16 6.11 23.99
CA HIS A 18 -5.72 4.81 24.31
C HIS A 18 -7.26 4.87 24.32
N LYS A 19 -7.89 3.85 23.74
CA LYS A 19 -9.36 3.70 23.73
C LYS A 19 -9.73 2.29 24.15
N LYS A 20 -10.15 1.46 23.19
CA LYS A 20 -10.33 0.02 23.42
C LYS A 20 -9.01 -0.75 23.35
N SER A 21 -8.01 -0.17 22.71
CA SER A 21 -6.68 -0.75 22.50
C SER A 21 -5.62 0.08 23.20
N LEU A 22 -4.55 -0.58 23.62
CA LEU A 22 -3.30 0.06 24.04
C LEU A 22 -2.54 0.48 22.78
N VAL A 23 -2.03 1.72 22.76
CA VAL A 23 -1.28 2.26 21.62
C VAL A 23 0.06 2.79 22.10
N SER A 24 1.14 2.11 21.76
CA SER A 24 2.50 2.48 22.12
C SER A 24 3.21 3.06 20.89
N GLN A 25 3.42 4.38 20.87
CA GLN A 25 4.09 5.04 19.75
C GLN A 25 5.58 5.25 20.05
N ARG A 26 6.43 5.03 19.05
CA ARG A 26 7.88 5.15 19.16
C ARG A 26 8.45 5.96 18.03
N GLU A 27 9.21 6.99 18.37
CA GLU A 27 9.92 7.81 17.41
C GLU A 27 11.36 7.33 17.22
N ILE A 28 11.80 7.27 15.96
CA ILE A 28 13.21 7.01 15.62
C ILE A 28 14.09 8.16 16.11
N GLY A 29 15.24 7.83 16.72
CA GLY A 29 16.19 8.79 17.26
C GLY A 29 15.86 9.27 18.67
N THR A 30 14.59 9.19 19.09
CA THR A 30 14.15 9.56 20.44
C THR A 30 13.91 8.32 21.31
N ASP A 31 13.04 7.40 20.89
CA ASP A 31 12.66 6.21 21.68
C ASP A 31 13.43 4.95 21.28
N VAL A 32 13.73 4.83 19.98
CA VAL A 32 14.45 3.69 19.38
C VAL A 32 15.44 4.18 18.32
N PRO A 33 16.56 3.50 18.11
CA PRO A 33 17.62 4.01 17.23
C PRO A 33 17.33 3.83 15.73
N SER A 34 16.46 2.89 15.35
CA SER A 34 16.10 2.59 13.95
C SER A 34 14.80 1.80 13.85
N PHE A 35 14.21 1.73 12.65
CA PHE A 35 13.00 0.94 12.40
C PHE A 35 13.20 -0.55 12.71
N ALA A 36 14.31 -1.14 12.23
CA ALA A 36 14.62 -2.55 12.49
C ALA A 36 14.74 -2.88 13.98
N GLU A 37 15.40 -2.02 14.76
CA GLU A 37 15.51 -2.19 16.21
C GLU A 37 14.15 -1.97 16.91
N GLY A 38 13.37 -0.98 16.46
CA GLY A 38 12.00 -0.76 16.93
C GLY A 38 11.13 -1.99 16.75
N LEU A 39 11.20 -2.63 15.58
CA LEU A 39 10.48 -3.86 15.25
C LEU A 39 10.91 -5.04 16.12
N ARG A 40 12.23 -5.24 16.28
CA ARG A 40 12.76 -6.28 17.17
C ARG A 40 12.28 -6.13 18.61
N ARG A 41 12.23 -4.90 19.11
CA ARG A 41 11.70 -4.60 20.46
C ARG A 41 10.20 -4.82 20.52
N ALA A 42 9.46 -4.44 19.49
CA ALA A 42 8.01 -4.65 19.41
C ALA A 42 7.65 -6.13 19.60
N PHE A 43 8.37 -7.06 18.96
CA PHE A 43 8.11 -8.51 19.12
C PHE A 43 8.18 -9.05 20.54
N ARG A 44 8.88 -8.35 21.46
CA ARG A 44 8.98 -8.77 22.87
C ARG A 44 7.88 -8.19 23.75
N GLN A 45 6.95 -7.45 23.16
CA GLN A 45 5.90 -6.76 23.89
C GLN A 45 4.51 -7.28 23.54
N ASP A 46 4.43 -8.47 22.95
CA ASP A 46 3.17 -9.14 22.62
C ASP A 46 2.21 -8.24 21.82
N PRO A 47 2.65 -7.65 20.68
CA PRO A 47 1.78 -6.80 19.88
C PRO A 47 0.80 -7.63 19.06
N ASP A 48 -0.37 -7.06 18.81
CA ASP A 48 -1.31 -7.60 17.82
C ASP A 48 -1.15 -6.88 16.47
N VAL A 49 -0.86 -5.58 16.53
CA VAL A 49 -0.74 -4.70 15.37
C VAL A 49 0.56 -3.92 15.43
N ILE A 50 1.27 -3.86 14.30
CA ILE A 50 2.52 -3.12 14.17
C ILE A 50 2.39 -2.16 12.99
N LEU A 51 2.64 -0.86 13.23
CA LEU A 51 2.85 0.14 12.17
C LEU A 51 4.35 0.40 12.03
N VAL A 52 4.87 0.19 10.83
CA VAL A 52 6.22 0.54 10.42
C VAL A 52 6.13 1.75 9.49
N GLY A 53 6.62 2.90 9.94
CA GLY A 53 6.52 4.17 9.23
C GLY A 53 6.91 4.06 7.77
N GLU A 54 8.15 3.66 7.46
CA GLU A 54 8.61 3.41 6.08
C GLU A 54 9.47 2.13 6.01
N MET A 55 9.26 1.31 4.99
CA MET A 55 10.08 0.12 4.70
C MET A 55 11.16 0.43 3.67
N ARG A 56 12.11 1.30 4.05
CA ARG A 56 13.13 1.85 3.15
C ARG A 56 14.31 0.91 2.90
N ASP A 57 14.73 0.19 3.94
CA ASP A 57 15.89 -0.68 3.92
C ASP A 57 15.50 -2.17 4.03
N LEU A 58 16.41 -3.03 3.60
CA LEU A 58 16.22 -4.48 3.58
C LEU A 58 15.99 -5.06 4.98
N GLU A 59 16.63 -4.53 6.01
CA GLU A 59 16.51 -5.05 7.39
C GLU A 59 15.10 -4.80 7.92
N THR A 60 14.58 -3.60 7.73
CA THR A 60 13.22 -3.18 8.09
C THR A 60 12.18 -3.98 7.31
N THR A 61 12.31 -4.06 5.98
CA THR A 61 11.38 -4.83 5.13
C THR A 61 11.34 -6.30 5.54
N ARG A 62 12.51 -6.91 5.81
CA ARG A 62 12.59 -8.31 6.27
C ARG A 62 11.90 -8.51 7.61
N ALA A 63 12.15 -7.62 8.58
CA ALA A 63 11.53 -7.69 9.89
C ALA A 63 9.99 -7.56 9.81
N ALA A 64 9.48 -6.67 8.96
CA ALA A 64 8.05 -6.51 8.71
C ALA A 64 7.42 -7.76 8.08
N LEU A 65 8.08 -8.38 7.10
CA LEU A 65 7.59 -9.64 6.51
C LEU A 65 7.56 -10.79 7.52
N THR A 66 8.57 -10.89 8.38
CA THR A 66 8.59 -11.88 9.47
C THR A 66 7.47 -11.63 10.49
N ALA A 67 7.18 -10.37 10.82
CA ALA A 67 6.04 -10.02 11.68
C ALA A 67 4.71 -10.50 11.09
N ALA A 68 4.48 -10.21 9.79
CA ALA A 68 3.27 -10.59 9.10
C ALA A 68 3.11 -12.12 9.00
N GLU A 69 4.21 -12.84 8.73
CA GLU A 69 4.20 -14.31 8.66
C GLU A 69 3.90 -14.98 10.00
N THR A 70 4.26 -14.34 11.11
CA THR A 70 4.02 -14.85 12.48
C THR A 70 2.63 -14.48 13.02
N GLY A 71 1.75 -13.90 12.19
CA GLY A 71 0.35 -13.65 12.52
C GLY A 71 0.03 -12.24 13.02
N HIS A 72 1.01 -11.34 13.06
CA HIS A 72 0.78 -9.94 13.43
C HIS A 72 0.16 -9.18 12.25
N LEU A 73 -0.74 -8.24 12.53
CA LEU A 73 -1.20 -7.30 11.51
C LEU A 73 -0.16 -6.20 11.33
N VAL A 74 0.47 -6.15 10.17
CA VAL A 74 1.53 -5.19 9.87
C VAL A 74 1.07 -4.15 8.86
N PHE A 75 1.22 -2.89 9.21
CA PHE A 75 1.11 -1.75 8.30
C PHE A 75 2.52 -1.27 7.96
N GLY A 76 2.78 -1.02 6.68
CA GLY A 76 4.04 -0.47 6.20
C GLY A 76 3.80 0.46 5.02
N THR A 77 4.61 1.51 4.89
CA THR A 77 4.53 2.41 3.73
C THR A 77 5.76 2.27 2.83
N LEU A 78 5.55 2.50 1.52
CA LEU A 78 6.61 2.60 0.53
C LEU A 78 6.29 3.73 -0.46
N HIS A 79 7.32 4.35 -1.01
CA HIS A 79 7.20 5.35 -2.06
C HIS A 79 7.12 4.70 -3.45
N THR A 80 5.96 4.12 -3.78
CA THR A 80 5.68 3.52 -5.09
C THR A 80 4.35 4.01 -5.65
N SER A 81 4.20 3.94 -6.97
CA SER A 81 2.98 4.33 -7.68
C SER A 81 2.24 3.08 -8.17
N GLY A 82 1.38 2.54 -7.31
CA GLY A 82 0.54 1.38 -7.61
C GLY A 82 0.94 0.06 -6.93
N ALA A 83 0.01 -0.87 -6.90
CA ALA A 83 0.14 -2.15 -6.20
C ALA A 83 1.18 -3.07 -6.85
N ALA A 84 1.20 -3.15 -8.18
CA ALA A 84 2.17 -3.96 -8.90
C ALA A 84 3.61 -3.48 -8.67
N SER A 85 3.85 -2.16 -8.71
CA SER A 85 5.17 -1.58 -8.46
C SER A 85 5.57 -1.70 -6.99
N THR A 86 4.62 -1.64 -6.05
CA THR A 86 4.86 -1.93 -4.62
C THR A 86 5.43 -3.34 -4.44
N ILE A 87 4.78 -4.37 -5.01
CA ILE A 87 5.21 -5.76 -4.87
C ILE A 87 6.61 -5.95 -5.45
N VAL A 88 6.86 -5.42 -6.65
CA VAL A 88 8.18 -5.49 -7.30
C VAL A 88 9.24 -4.81 -6.42
N ARG A 89 8.96 -3.61 -5.90
CA ARG A 89 9.88 -2.88 -5.03
C ARG A 89 10.22 -3.63 -3.75
N VAL A 90 9.25 -4.32 -3.13
CA VAL A 90 9.53 -5.14 -1.94
C VAL A 90 10.47 -6.30 -2.29
N ILE A 91 10.22 -7.00 -3.40
CA ILE A 91 11.06 -8.14 -3.83
C ILE A 91 12.47 -7.68 -4.20
N ASP A 92 12.60 -6.58 -4.94
CA ASP A 92 13.88 -6.07 -5.45
C ASP A 92 14.83 -5.53 -4.36
N GLN A 93 14.34 -5.33 -3.14
CA GLN A 93 15.22 -5.02 -2.00
C GLN A 93 16.10 -6.21 -1.58
N PHE A 94 15.69 -7.44 -1.95
CA PHE A 94 16.38 -8.66 -1.53
C PHE A 94 17.41 -9.12 -2.59
N PRO A 95 18.51 -9.77 -2.14
CA PRO A 95 19.46 -10.44 -3.03
C PRO A 95 18.76 -11.42 -3.99
N PRO A 96 19.24 -11.58 -5.24
CA PRO A 96 18.58 -12.41 -6.25
C PRO A 96 18.27 -13.85 -5.81
N ASP A 97 19.14 -14.45 -5.00
CA ASP A 97 18.98 -15.80 -4.45
C ASP A 97 17.86 -15.92 -3.41
N GLU A 98 17.40 -14.81 -2.84
CA GLU A 98 16.30 -14.77 -1.88
C GLU A 98 14.95 -14.37 -2.51
N GLN A 99 14.95 -13.74 -3.69
CA GLN A 99 13.76 -13.11 -4.27
C GLN A 99 12.61 -14.10 -4.50
N ASP A 100 12.89 -15.32 -4.93
CA ASP A 100 11.86 -16.35 -5.13
C ASP A 100 11.18 -16.74 -3.81
N ARG A 101 11.95 -16.84 -2.73
CA ARG A 101 11.40 -17.11 -1.40
C ARG A 101 10.50 -15.96 -0.93
N ILE A 102 10.96 -14.71 -1.08
CA ILE A 102 10.19 -13.52 -0.69
C ILE A 102 8.90 -13.39 -1.49
N ARG A 103 8.94 -13.70 -2.78
CA ARG A 103 7.78 -13.74 -3.66
C ARG A 103 6.73 -14.74 -3.16
N ILE A 104 7.15 -15.94 -2.78
CA ILE A 104 6.26 -16.95 -2.19
C ILE A 104 5.71 -16.48 -0.85
N GLN A 105 6.54 -15.93 0.02
CA GLN A 105 6.13 -15.40 1.33
C GLN A 105 5.07 -14.31 1.18
N LEU A 106 5.32 -13.31 0.32
CA LEU A 106 4.36 -12.24 -0.01
C LEU A 106 3.04 -12.79 -0.52
N SER A 107 3.07 -13.86 -1.33
CA SER A 107 1.85 -14.48 -1.86
C SER A 107 0.91 -15.07 -0.79
N VAL A 108 1.41 -15.21 0.45
CA VAL A 108 0.67 -15.75 1.59
C VAL A 108 0.38 -14.67 2.62
N SER A 109 1.35 -13.80 2.93
CA SER A 109 1.26 -12.84 4.04
C SER A 109 0.66 -11.48 3.68
N LEU A 110 0.77 -11.03 2.42
CA LEU A 110 0.23 -9.74 2.01
C LEU A 110 -1.30 -9.78 2.01
N LEU A 111 -1.94 -8.80 2.66
CA LEU A 111 -3.40 -8.71 2.72
C LEU A 111 -3.98 -7.74 1.69
N ALA A 112 -3.34 -6.58 1.53
CA ALA A 112 -3.78 -5.55 0.61
C ALA A 112 -2.63 -4.60 0.27
N VAL A 113 -2.76 -3.89 -0.85
CA VAL A 113 -1.97 -2.71 -1.17
C VAL A 113 -2.92 -1.57 -1.47
N VAL A 114 -2.71 -0.43 -0.81
CA VAL A 114 -3.43 0.82 -1.05
C VAL A 114 -2.43 1.84 -1.55
N SER A 115 -2.57 2.25 -2.81
CA SER A 115 -1.76 3.30 -3.43
C SER A 115 -2.60 4.57 -3.54
N GLN A 116 -2.02 5.71 -3.15
CA GLN A 116 -2.71 6.99 -3.08
C GLN A 116 -1.99 8.04 -3.93
N ALA A 117 -2.75 8.83 -4.67
CA ALA A 117 -2.27 10.06 -5.32
C ALA A 117 -3.14 11.25 -4.91
N LEU A 118 -2.52 12.35 -4.47
CA LEU A 118 -3.23 13.58 -4.15
C LEU A 118 -3.29 14.48 -5.39
N ILE A 119 -4.49 14.69 -5.93
CA ILE A 119 -4.75 15.44 -7.15
C ILE A 119 -5.30 16.82 -6.80
N PRO A 120 -4.79 17.93 -7.37
CA PRO A 120 -5.39 19.24 -7.16
C PRO A 120 -6.87 19.28 -7.60
N THR A 121 -7.71 19.98 -6.85
CA THR A 121 -9.09 20.24 -7.28
C THR A 121 -9.12 21.20 -8.47
N VAL A 122 -10.22 21.21 -9.25
CA VAL A 122 -10.40 22.13 -10.41
C VAL A 122 -10.13 23.59 -10.03
N ASP A 123 -10.58 24.02 -8.85
CA ASP A 123 -10.38 25.39 -8.34
C ASP A 123 -8.97 25.65 -7.78
N ARG A 124 -8.11 24.62 -7.74
CA ARG A 124 -6.74 24.63 -7.21
C ARG A 124 -6.60 25.05 -5.75
N LYS A 125 -7.69 25.08 -4.97
CA LYS A 125 -7.67 25.48 -3.55
C LYS A 125 -7.42 24.34 -2.58
N SER A 126 -7.61 23.10 -3.03
CA SER A 126 -7.40 21.90 -2.21
C SER A 126 -6.91 20.72 -3.05
N ARG A 127 -6.79 19.55 -2.43
CA ARG A 127 -6.47 18.29 -3.10
C ARG A 127 -7.51 17.24 -2.74
N VAL A 128 -7.77 16.34 -3.68
CA VAL A 128 -8.58 15.14 -3.49
C VAL A 128 -7.72 13.90 -3.69
N ALA A 129 -7.92 12.88 -2.85
CA ALA A 129 -7.19 11.63 -2.97
C ALA A 129 -7.84 10.74 -4.04
N ALA A 130 -7.03 10.29 -4.98
CA ALA A 130 -7.32 9.17 -5.87
C ALA A 130 -6.63 7.92 -5.31
N PHE A 131 -7.35 6.80 -5.31
CA PHE A 131 -6.88 5.54 -4.74
C PHE A 131 -6.86 4.44 -5.78
N GLU A 132 -5.83 3.60 -5.67
CA GLU A 132 -5.84 2.23 -6.14
C GLU A 132 -5.85 1.31 -4.93
N ILE A 133 -6.75 0.33 -4.91
CA ILE A 133 -6.91 -0.64 -3.82
C ILE A 133 -6.88 -2.03 -4.42
N MET A 134 -5.89 -2.81 -4.01
CA MET A 134 -5.74 -4.23 -4.35
C MET A 134 -5.88 -5.06 -3.08
N TYR A 135 -6.78 -6.03 -3.07
CA TYR A 135 -6.86 -7.05 -2.01
C TYR A 135 -6.18 -8.34 -2.45
N MET A 136 -5.65 -9.10 -1.49
CA MET A 136 -5.03 -10.38 -1.79
C MET A 136 -6.09 -11.46 -2.06
N THR A 137 -6.23 -11.84 -3.32
CA THR A 137 -7.06 -12.97 -3.76
C THR A 137 -6.19 -14.15 -4.17
N HIS A 138 -6.80 -15.33 -4.33
CA HIS A 138 -6.10 -16.50 -4.87
C HIS A 138 -5.48 -16.23 -6.27
N ALA A 139 -6.16 -15.44 -7.11
CA ALA A 139 -5.65 -15.08 -8.44
C ALA A 139 -4.42 -14.18 -8.35
N ILE A 140 -4.45 -13.15 -7.51
CA ILE A 140 -3.31 -12.25 -7.27
C ILE A 140 -2.14 -13.02 -6.64
N ALA A 141 -2.40 -13.85 -5.63
CA ALA A 141 -1.38 -14.69 -5.01
C ALA A 141 -0.70 -15.63 -6.02
N ASN A 142 -1.47 -16.23 -6.95
CA ASN A 142 -0.92 -17.05 -8.04
C ASN A 142 -0.03 -16.20 -8.98
N LEU A 143 -0.49 -15.01 -9.38
CA LEU A 143 0.30 -14.12 -10.25
C LEU A 143 1.61 -13.68 -9.59
N ILE A 144 1.60 -13.39 -8.29
CA ILE A 144 2.81 -13.09 -7.53
C ILE A 144 3.74 -14.29 -7.56
N ARG A 145 3.28 -15.50 -7.22
CA ARG A 145 4.10 -16.74 -7.25
C ARG A 145 4.71 -17.03 -8.62
N GLU A 146 3.98 -16.80 -9.69
CA GLU A 146 4.45 -17.02 -11.07
C GLU A 146 5.30 -15.87 -11.63
N ASN A 147 5.58 -14.85 -10.83
CA ASN A 147 6.31 -13.65 -11.25
C ASN A 147 5.65 -12.91 -12.44
N LYS A 148 4.32 -12.83 -12.44
CA LYS A 148 3.49 -12.16 -13.47
C LYS A 148 2.87 -10.86 -12.94
N THR A 149 3.67 -10.03 -12.28
CA THR A 149 3.23 -8.79 -11.62
C THR A 149 2.63 -7.77 -12.59
N ASN A 150 3.05 -7.79 -13.86
CA ASN A 150 2.48 -6.98 -14.93
C ASN A 150 0.98 -7.22 -15.19
N ARG A 151 0.45 -8.39 -14.79
CA ARG A 151 -0.97 -8.74 -14.95
C ARG A 151 -1.85 -8.35 -13.75
N LEU A 152 -1.25 -7.83 -12.68
CA LEU A 152 -1.99 -7.48 -11.46
C LEU A 152 -3.03 -6.38 -11.72
N ASN A 153 -2.70 -5.41 -12.57
CA ASN A 153 -3.62 -4.31 -12.92
C ASN A 153 -4.93 -4.83 -13.55
N ASP A 154 -4.85 -5.87 -14.38
CA ASP A 154 -6.03 -6.50 -14.97
C ASP A 154 -6.89 -7.18 -13.92
N GLU A 155 -6.27 -7.83 -12.93
CA GLU A 155 -7.00 -8.48 -11.83
C GLU A 155 -7.59 -7.47 -10.85
N ILE A 156 -6.92 -6.34 -10.60
CA ILE A 156 -7.47 -5.22 -9.82
C ILE A 156 -8.74 -4.69 -10.50
N PHE A 157 -8.68 -4.45 -11.82
CA PHE A 157 -9.82 -3.98 -12.59
C PHE A 157 -11.01 -4.97 -12.55
N LYS A 158 -10.75 -6.28 -12.71
CA LYS A 158 -11.79 -7.32 -12.58
C LYS A 158 -12.30 -7.49 -11.15
N GLY A 159 -11.47 -7.16 -10.15
CA GLY A 159 -11.74 -7.31 -8.72
C GLY A 159 -12.72 -6.30 -8.14
N ARG A 160 -13.34 -5.44 -8.97
CA ARG A 160 -14.28 -4.40 -8.52
C ARG A 160 -15.42 -4.93 -7.65
N SER A 161 -15.98 -6.10 -8.00
CA SER A 161 -17.04 -6.75 -7.21
C SER A 161 -16.58 -7.20 -5.82
N GLN A 162 -15.27 -7.32 -5.59
CA GLN A 162 -14.63 -7.66 -4.33
C GLN A 162 -14.12 -6.41 -3.59
N GLY A 163 -14.50 -5.21 -4.04
CA GLY A 163 -14.11 -3.93 -3.44
C GLY A 163 -12.76 -3.39 -3.87
N MET A 164 -12.08 -4.01 -4.86
CA MET A 164 -10.88 -3.42 -5.46
C MET A 164 -11.23 -2.19 -6.27
N ILE A 165 -10.27 -1.27 -6.38
CA ILE A 165 -10.41 -0.02 -7.13
C ILE A 165 -9.15 0.15 -7.97
N SER A 166 -9.30 0.25 -9.29
CA SER A 166 -8.18 0.65 -10.15
C SER A 166 -7.98 2.17 -10.10
N LEU A 167 -6.72 2.63 -10.23
CA LEU A 167 -6.43 4.07 -10.23
C LEU A 167 -7.21 4.82 -11.32
N ASP A 168 -7.24 4.25 -12.53
CA ASP A 168 -7.92 4.84 -13.70
C ASP A 168 -9.44 5.00 -13.49
N GLU A 169 -10.10 4.03 -12.84
CA GLU A 169 -11.51 4.16 -12.48
C GLU A 169 -11.75 5.23 -11.41
N CYS A 170 -10.87 5.31 -10.41
CA CYS A 170 -10.97 6.34 -9.37
C CYS A 170 -10.79 7.74 -9.98
N LEU A 171 -9.75 7.94 -10.79
CA LEU A 171 -9.47 9.18 -11.50
C LEU A 171 -10.63 9.59 -12.41
N PHE A 172 -11.17 8.64 -13.21
CA PHE A 172 -12.33 8.91 -14.06
C PHE A 172 -13.56 9.33 -13.25
N SER A 173 -13.83 8.68 -12.11
CA SER A 173 -14.94 9.07 -11.23
C SER A 173 -14.75 10.47 -10.61
N LEU A 174 -13.52 10.83 -10.23
CA LEU A 174 -13.22 12.17 -9.72
C LEU A 174 -13.41 13.24 -10.81
N TYR A 175 -13.04 12.93 -12.05
CA TYR A 175 -13.25 13.83 -13.19
C TYR A 175 -14.73 14.00 -13.51
N THR A 176 -15.49 12.91 -13.66
CA THR A 176 -16.92 12.98 -14.01
C THR A 176 -17.77 13.62 -12.92
N SER A 177 -17.33 13.57 -11.65
CA SER A 177 -17.93 14.33 -10.55
C SER A 177 -17.50 15.79 -10.46
N GLY A 178 -16.69 16.28 -11.41
CA GLY A 178 -16.23 17.67 -11.49
C GLY A 178 -15.18 18.07 -10.47
N LYS A 179 -14.54 17.10 -9.79
CA LYS A 179 -13.56 17.39 -8.71
C LYS A 179 -12.17 17.72 -9.24
N ILE A 180 -11.74 17.09 -10.33
CA ILE A 180 -10.40 17.27 -10.92
C ILE A 180 -10.50 17.66 -12.40
N ALA A 181 -9.49 18.35 -12.93
CA ALA A 181 -9.46 18.70 -14.35
C ALA A 181 -9.08 17.48 -15.20
N ARG A 182 -9.41 17.55 -16.51
CA ARG A 182 -9.12 16.46 -17.46
C ARG A 182 -7.61 16.23 -17.57
N GLU A 183 -6.84 17.30 -17.56
CA GLU A 183 -5.39 17.30 -17.70
C GLU A 183 -4.75 16.58 -16.50
N ASP A 184 -5.17 16.90 -15.28
CA ASP A 184 -4.67 16.27 -14.05
C ASP A 184 -5.01 14.78 -14.00
N MET A 185 -6.20 14.40 -14.48
CA MET A 185 -6.61 13.00 -14.60
C MET A 185 -5.72 12.24 -15.59
N LEU A 186 -5.47 12.79 -16.78
CA LEU A 186 -4.67 12.14 -17.81
C LEU A 186 -3.19 12.05 -17.44
N GLU A 187 -2.65 13.04 -16.73
CA GLU A 187 -1.26 13.02 -16.23
C GLU A 187 -1.00 11.86 -15.26
N ARG A 188 -2.01 11.48 -14.47
CA ARG A 188 -1.89 10.46 -13.43
C ARG A 188 -2.46 9.09 -13.80
N ALA A 189 -3.12 8.99 -14.95
CA ALA A 189 -3.67 7.74 -15.43
C ALA A 189 -2.56 6.73 -15.77
N MET A 190 -2.79 5.47 -15.43
CA MET A 190 -1.94 4.36 -15.85
C MET A 190 -2.11 4.06 -17.33
N ASN A 191 -3.34 4.15 -17.85
CA ASN A 191 -3.62 4.05 -19.28
C ASN A 191 -4.48 5.23 -19.76
N PRO A 192 -3.85 6.39 -20.05
CA PRO A 192 -4.56 7.58 -20.51
C PRO A 192 -5.41 7.32 -21.77
N GLN A 193 -4.94 6.46 -22.69
CA GLN A 193 -5.67 6.15 -23.92
C GLN A 193 -6.96 5.36 -23.65
N ALA A 194 -6.92 4.39 -22.72
CA ALA A 194 -8.12 3.64 -22.33
C ALA A 194 -9.17 4.54 -21.68
N ILE A 195 -8.75 5.49 -20.83
CA ILE A 195 -9.63 6.51 -20.27
C ILE A 195 -10.21 7.40 -21.39
N LEU A 196 -9.38 7.84 -22.34
CA LEU A 196 -9.83 8.64 -23.48
C LEU A 196 -10.91 7.96 -24.32
N ASN A 197 -10.75 6.66 -24.56
CA ASN A 197 -11.70 5.88 -25.34
C ASN A 197 -13.08 5.78 -24.67
N LYS A 198 -13.15 5.80 -23.33
CA LYS A 198 -14.44 5.85 -22.61
C LYS A 198 -15.23 7.11 -22.92
N PHE A 199 -14.57 8.27 -23.07
CA PHE A 199 -15.25 9.51 -23.47
C PHE A 199 -15.81 9.46 -24.89
N THR A 200 -15.12 8.80 -25.81
CA THR A 200 -15.59 8.71 -27.20
C THR A 200 -16.76 7.74 -27.35
N GLY A 201 -16.89 6.75 -26.47
CA GLY A 201 -18.00 5.79 -26.46
C GLY A 201 -19.28 6.29 -25.78
N GLU A 202 -19.21 7.29 -24.90
CA GLU A 202 -20.39 7.93 -24.27
C GLU A 202 -20.99 9.06 -25.13
N ASN A 203 -20.32 9.47 -26.22
CA ASN A 203 -20.77 10.52 -27.15
C ASN A 203 -21.30 9.97 -28.50
N GLY A 204 -21.57 8.66 -28.59
CA GLY A 204 -22.19 8.00 -29.74
C GLY A 204 -23.51 7.35 -29.35
#